data_AF-A0A398AG07-F1
#
_entry.id   AF-A0A398AG07-F1
#
_cell.length_a   1.000
_cell.length_b   1.000
_cell.length_c   1.000
_cell.angle_alpha   90.00
_cell.angle_beta   90.00
_cell.angle_gamma   90.00
#
_symmetry.space_group_name_H-M   'P 1'
#
loop_
_entity.id
_entity.type
_entity.pdbx_description
1 polymer ?
#
loop_
_entity_poly.entity_id
_entity_poly.type
_entity_poly.pdbx_seq_one_letter_code
_entity_poly.pdbx_strand_id
1 'polypeptide(L)'
;MHRAITIIHYHLTEELRDLYLHVEDPCALWLQLRQMFKPVLLQKANDQWETIRFTDFKSVDEYNSALMDIVDGLILCDEIITNEDLIYKTYSTFHPEDVQLINKAKKFTIYEDLLSYLLASEQRKQKIILVTIDKADKLLKRIRELRERVYKCLCHLVFNQIIWLYAIWSLSSRILFRSLSALSMVTRIRDIIFPLHKRTGLKLS
;
A
#
# COMPACT_ATOMS: atom_id res chain seq x y z
N MET A 1 -12.31 -40.03 -36.91
CA MET A 1 -12.95 -40.41 -35.63
C MET A 1 -11.99 -41.09 -34.65
N HIS A 2 -11.15 -42.05 -35.06
CA HIS A 2 -10.19 -42.75 -34.17
C HIS A 2 -9.29 -41.85 -33.29
N ARG A 3 -8.89 -40.66 -33.75
CA ARG A 3 -8.09 -39.75 -32.92
C ARG A 3 -8.81 -39.24 -31.67
N ALA A 4 -10.11 -38.99 -31.74
CA ALA A 4 -10.86 -38.41 -30.62
C ALA A 4 -11.02 -39.41 -29.47
N ILE A 5 -11.39 -40.64 -29.78
CA ILE A 5 -11.52 -41.71 -28.79
C ILE A 5 -10.17 -42.04 -28.12
N THR A 6 -9.08 -42.08 -28.88
CA THR A 6 -7.74 -42.28 -28.30
C THR A 6 -7.37 -41.15 -27.33
N ILE A 7 -7.70 -39.90 -27.65
CA ILE A 7 -7.46 -38.76 -26.76
C ILE A 7 -8.29 -38.89 -25.48
N ILE A 8 -9.58 -39.21 -25.59
CA ILE A 8 -10.45 -39.38 -24.41
C ILE A 8 -9.88 -40.48 -23.51
N HIS A 9 -9.60 -41.67 -24.04
CA HIS A 9 -9.03 -42.77 -23.25
C HIS A 9 -7.67 -42.45 -22.63
N TYR A 10 -6.86 -41.61 -23.30
CA TYR A 10 -5.57 -41.18 -22.76
C TYR A 10 -5.72 -40.32 -21.50
N HIS A 11 -6.81 -39.54 -21.41
CA HIS A 11 -7.09 -38.67 -20.26
C HIS A 11 -7.96 -39.31 -19.17
N LEU A 12 -8.49 -40.52 -19.41
CA LEU A 12 -9.21 -41.27 -18.39
C LEU A 12 -8.23 -41.93 -17.40
N THR A 13 -8.69 -42.10 -16.16
CA THR A 13 -7.99 -42.98 -15.22
C THR A 13 -8.03 -44.43 -15.72
N GLU A 14 -7.14 -45.27 -15.24
CA GLU A 14 -7.05 -46.67 -15.66
C GLU A 14 -8.39 -47.40 -15.45
N GLU A 15 -9.06 -47.17 -14.32
CA GLU A 15 -10.34 -47.80 -13.99
C GLU A 15 -11.47 -47.39 -14.94
N LEU A 16 -11.55 -46.09 -15.27
CA LEU A 16 -12.55 -45.57 -16.21
C LEU A 16 -12.27 -46.03 -17.64
N ARG A 17 -10.98 -46.09 -18.01
CA ARG A 17 -10.57 -46.57 -19.33
C ARG A 17 -10.98 -48.03 -19.52
N ASP A 18 -10.76 -48.88 -18.52
CA ASP A 18 -11.12 -50.30 -18.59
C ASP A 18 -12.63 -50.50 -18.64
N LEU A 19 -13.40 -49.73 -17.85
CA LEU A 19 -14.86 -49.76 -17.86
C LEU A 19 -15.44 -49.41 -19.24
N TYR A 20 -14.80 -48.48 -19.96
CA TYR A 20 -15.30 -47.94 -21.22
C TYR A 20 -14.52 -48.39 -22.46
N LEU A 21 -13.61 -49.36 -22.34
CA LEU A 21 -12.76 -49.83 -23.44
C LEU A 21 -13.55 -50.33 -24.66
N HIS A 22 -14.78 -50.80 -24.43
CA HIS A 22 -15.68 -51.34 -25.45
C HIS A 22 -16.47 -50.27 -26.23
N VAL A 23 -16.41 -49.00 -25.82
CA VAL A 23 -17.16 -47.92 -26.46
C VAL A 23 -16.30 -47.31 -27.57
N GLU A 24 -16.55 -47.69 -28.82
CA GLU A 24 -15.74 -47.25 -29.97
C GLU A 24 -16.11 -45.86 -30.52
N ASP A 25 -17.31 -45.37 -30.20
CA ASP A 25 -17.78 -44.05 -30.62
C ASP A 25 -17.40 -42.96 -29.59
N PRO A 26 -16.58 -41.97 -29.96
CA PRO A 26 -16.19 -40.89 -29.05
C PRO A 26 -17.39 -40.11 -28.49
N CYS A 27 -18.46 -39.94 -29.28
CA CYS A 27 -19.66 -39.22 -28.84
C CYS A 27 -20.42 -40.01 -27.78
N ALA A 28 -20.63 -41.31 -27.99
CA ALA A 28 -21.23 -42.20 -27.00
C ALA A 28 -20.42 -42.25 -25.70
N LEU A 29 -19.08 -42.34 -25.81
CA LEU A 29 -18.19 -42.33 -24.65
C LEU A 29 -18.32 -41.03 -23.84
N TRP A 30 -18.26 -39.88 -24.53
CA TRP A 30 -18.46 -38.58 -23.91
C TRP A 30 -19.82 -38.47 -23.19
N LEU A 31 -20.91 -38.92 -23.83
CA LEU A 31 -22.25 -38.88 -23.24
C LEU A 31 -22.36 -39.75 -21.98
N GLN A 32 -21.77 -40.93 -21.97
CA GLN A 32 -21.77 -41.83 -20.81
C GLN A 32 -20.96 -41.24 -19.64
N LEU A 33 -19.77 -40.71 -19.92
CA LEU A 33 -18.96 -40.01 -18.91
C LEU A 33 -19.71 -38.80 -18.36
N ARG A 34 -20.29 -37.98 -19.24
CA ARG A 34 -21.07 -36.81 -18.86
C ARG A 34 -22.23 -37.19 -17.96
N GLN A 35 -22.99 -38.24 -18.30
CA GLN A 35 -24.09 -38.72 -17.46
C GLN A 35 -23.63 -39.22 -16.09
N MET A 36 -22.49 -39.94 -16.02
CA MET A 36 -21.95 -40.42 -14.75
C MET A 36 -21.52 -39.28 -13.83
N PHE A 37 -20.78 -38.31 -14.37
CA PHE A 37 -20.20 -37.22 -13.57
C PHE A 37 -21.15 -36.05 -13.34
N LYS A 38 -22.22 -35.92 -14.14
CA LYS A 38 -23.21 -34.84 -14.04
C LYS A 38 -23.70 -34.59 -12.61
N PRO A 39 -24.11 -35.58 -11.80
CA PRO A 39 -24.57 -35.31 -10.44
C PRO A 39 -23.50 -34.70 -9.54
N VAL A 40 -22.25 -35.15 -9.65
CA VAL A 40 -21.12 -34.65 -8.84
C VAL A 40 -20.73 -33.25 -9.26
N LEU A 41 -20.66 -33.00 -10.58
CA LEU A 41 -20.35 -31.67 -11.13
C LEU A 41 -21.45 -30.67 -10.80
N LEU A 42 -22.72 -31.07 -10.93
CA LEU A 42 -23.87 -30.23 -10.61
C LEU A 42 -23.90 -29.87 -9.11
N GLN A 43 -23.67 -30.83 -8.22
CA GLN A 43 -23.59 -30.56 -6.79
C GLN A 43 -22.49 -29.54 -6.49
N LYS A 44 -21.29 -29.76 -7.03
CA LYS A 44 -20.16 -28.85 -6.84
C LYS A 44 -20.47 -27.44 -7.36
N ALA A 45 -21.03 -27.33 -8.57
CA ALA A 45 -21.34 -26.05 -9.18
C ALA A 45 -22.43 -25.30 -8.38
N ASN A 46 -23.45 -26.00 -7.87
CA ASN A 46 -24.45 -25.42 -6.99
C ASN A 46 -23.86 -24.95 -5.65
N ASP A 47 -22.98 -25.73 -5.03
CA ASP A 47 -22.32 -25.33 -3.80
C ASP A 47 -21.46 -24.07 -4.00
N GLN A 48 -20.74 -24.00 -5.12
CA GLN A 48 -19.95 -22.82 -5.49
C GLN A 48 -20.85 -21.63 -5.83
N TRP A 49 -21.97 -21.86 -6.53
CA TRP A 49 -22.97 -20.83 -6.80
C TRP A 49 -23.49 -20.27 -5.49
N GLU A 50 -23.92 -21.08 -4.52
CA GLU A 50 -24.44 -20.59 -3.25
C GLU A 50 -23.40 -19.81 -2.41
N THR A 51 -22.13 -20.17 -2.51
CA THR A 51 -21.07 -19.62 -1.66
C THR A 51 -20.31 -18.44 -2.27
N ILE A 52 -20.37 -18.21 -3.59
CA ILE A 52 -19.65 -17.11 -4.22
C ILE A 52 -20.14 -15.76 -3.70
N ARG A 53 -19.20 -14.87 -3.34
CA ARG A 53 -19.50 -13.51 -2.89
C ARG A 53 -18.60 -12.49 -3.56
N PHE A 54 -19.17 -11.41 -4.06
CA PHE A 54 -18.43 -10.32 -4.69
C PHE A 54 -17.32 -9.75 -3.79
N THR A 55 -17.54 -9.69 -2.47
CA THR A 55 -16.59 -9.15 -1.49
C THR A 55 -15.33 -9.99 -1.30
N ASP A 56 -15.33 -11.25 -1.72
CA ASP A 56 -14.18 -12.16 -1.51
C ASP A 56 -13.07 -11.97 -2.56
N PHE A 57 -13.33 -11.17 -3.60
CA PHE A 57 -12.44 -10.96 -4.73
C PHE A 57 -11.77 -9.58 -4.68
N LYS A 58 -10.57 -9.48 -5.25
CA LYS A 58 -9.81 -8.21 -5.25
C LYS A 58 -10.22 -7.29 -6.39
N SER A 59 -10.75 -7.85 -7.48
CA SER A 59 -11.22 -7.09 -8.62
C SER A 59 -12.52 -7.63 -9.20
N VAL A 60 -13.21 -6.77 -9.94
CA VAL A 60 -14.41 -7.13 -10.70
C VAL A 60 -14.12 -8.26 -11.71
N ASP A 61 -12.96 -8.22 -12.38
CA ASP A 61 -12.56 -9.25 -13.34
C ASP A 61 -12.35 -10.61 -12.67
N GLU A 62 -11.71 -10.65 -11.50
CA GLU A 62 -11.47 -11.89 -10.75
C GLU A 62 -12.78 -12.55 -10.32
N TYR A 63 -13.72 -11.75 -9.82
CA TYR A 63 -15.08 -12.20 -9.52
C TYR A 63 -15.79 -12.73 -10.78
N ASN A 64 -15.73 -11.98 -11.88
CA ASN A 64 -16.40 -12.35 -13.12
C ASN A 64 -15.87 -13.67 -13.68
N SER A 65 -14.55 -13.88 -13.69
CA SER A 65 -13.94 -15.15 -14.11
C SER A 65 -14.45 -16.31 -13.25
N ALA A 66 -14.43 -16.16 -11.92
CA ALA A 66 -14.92 -17.21 -11.02
C ALA A 66 -16.41 -17.51 -11.21
N LEU A 67 -17.24 -16.47 -11.44
CA LEU A 67 -18.66 -16.65 -11.72
C LEU A 67 -18.88 -17.40 -13.04
N MET A 68 -18.15 -17.05 -14.10
CA MET A 68 -18.26 -17.72 -15.40
C MET A 68 -17.81 -19.18 -15.32
N ASP A 69 -16.76 -19.50 -14.57
CA ASP A 69 -16.33 -20.90 -14.35
C ASP A 69 -17.44 -21.75 -13.70
N ILE A 70 -18.20 -21.16 -12.76
CA ILE A 70 -19.35 -21.83 -12.13
C ILE A 70 -20.48 -22.00 -13.15
N VAL A 71 -20.80 -20.94 -13.90
CA VAL A 71 -21.87 -20.94 -14.92
C VAL A 71 -21.60 -21.98 -16.00
N ASP A 72 -20.35 -22.09 -16.47
CA ASP A 72 -19.94 -23.11 -17.43
C ASP A 72 -20.15 -24.53 -16.87
N GLY A 73 -19.88 -24.73 -15.58
CA GLY A 73 -20.16 -25.99 -14.88
C GLY A 73 -21.65 -26.32 -14.82
N LEU A 74 -22.50 -25.32 -14.56
CA LEU A 74 -23.96 -25.46 -14.55
C LEU A 74 -24.50 -25.77 -15.96
N ILE A 75 -24.06 -25.03 -16.98
CA ILE A 75 -24.43 -25.23 -18.38
C ILE A 75 -23.99 -26.61 -18.89
N LEU A 76 -22.80 -27.06 -18.51
CA LEU A 76 -22.32 -28.42 -18.82
C LEU A 76 -23.24 -29.51 -18.26
N CYS A 77 -23.94 -29.21 -17.17
CA CYS A 77 -24.95 -30.05 -16.54
C CYS A 77 -26.38 -29.77 -17.05
N ASP A 78 -26.52 -29.10 -18.18
CA ASP A 78 -27.79 -28.74 -18.82
C ASP A 78 -28.67 -27.79 -17.98
N GLU A 79 -28.10 -27.06 -17.01
CA GLU A 79 -28.80 -25.98 -16.31
C GLU A 79 -28.86 -24.72 -17.18
N ILE A 80 -29.97 -23.99 -17.08
CA ILE A 80 -30.18 -22.75 -17.82
C ILE A 80 -29.94 -21.58 -16.88
N ILE A 81 -28.87 -20.82 -17.13
CA ILE A 81 -28.56 -19.60 -16.40
C ILE A 81 -28.86 -18.39 -17.26
N THR A 82 -29.73 -17.51 -16.78
CA THR A 82 -30.16 -16.32 -17.50
C THR A 82 -29.35 -15.08 -17.09
N ASN A 83 -29.44 -14.01 -17.88
CA ASN A 83 -28.87 -12.71 -17.50
C ASN A 83 -29.45 -12.21 -16.16
N GLU A 84 -30.73 -12.46 -15.90
CA GLU A 84 -31.38 -12.07 -14.65
C GLU A 84 -30.74 -12.78 -13.46
N ASP A 85 -30.46 -14.08 -13.58
CA ASP A 85 -29.80 -14.88 -12.54
C ASP A 85 -28.40 -14.34 -12.23
N LEU A 86 -27.61 -14.04 -13.26
CA LEU A 86 -26.26 -13.48 -13.10
C LEU A 86 -26.28 -12.11 -12.42
N ILE A 87 -27.19 -11.24 -12.85
CA ILE A 87 -27.37 -9.89 -12.28
C ILE A 87 -27.80 -10.01 -10.82
N TYR A 88 -28.85 -10.80 -10.56
CA TYR A 88 -29.35 -11.07 -9.21
C TYR A 88 -28.24 -11.58 -8.31
N LYS A 89 -27.53 -12.61 -8.77
CA LYS A 89 -26.45 -13.23 -8.00
C LYS A 89 -25.37 -12.22 -7.66
N THR A 90 -24.97 -11.41 -8.64
CA THR A 90 -23.93 -10.40 -8.45
C THR A 90 -24.31 -9.35 -7.42
N TYR A 91 -25.46 -8.67 -7.57
CA TYR A 91 -25.80 -7.63 -6.60
C TYR A 91 -26.25 -8.16 -5.24
N SER A 92 -26.77 -9.40 -5.18
CA SER A 92 -27.17 -10.02 -3.90
C SER A 92 -26.00 -10.27 -2.96
N THR A 93 -24.77 -10.32 -3.50
CA THR A 93 -23.54 -10.55 -2.74
C THR A 93 -22.74 -9.27 -2.47
N PHE A 94 -23.26 -8.10 -2.85
CA PHE A 94 -22.67 -6.82 -2.49
C PHE A 94 -22.78 -6.55 -0.98
N HIS A 95 -21.90 -5.68 -0.48
CA HIS A 95 -21.99 -5.25 0.91
C HIS A 95 -23.32 -4.52 1.15
N PRO A 96 -24.07 -4.80 2.24
CA PRO A 96 -25.39 -4.20 2.48
C PRO A 96 -25.38 -2.66 2.51
N GLU A 97 -24.25 -2.05 2.85
CA GLU A 97 -24.08 -0.60 2.90
C GLU A 97 -23.95 0.03 1.50
N ASP A 98 -23.63 -0.75 0.46
CA ASP A 98 -23.49 -0.28 -0.93
C ASP A 98 -24.86 -0.10 -1.61
N VAL A 99 -25.85 0.45 -0.90
CA VAL A 99 -27.25 0.58 -1.32
C VAL A 99 -27.39 1.26 -2.68
N GLN A 100 -26.58 2.29 -2.97
CA GLN A 100 -26.60 2.98 -4.26
C GLN A 100 -26.15 2.07 -5.41
N LEU A 101 -25.11 1.26 -5.19
CA LEU A 101 -24.60 0.32 -6.16
C LEU A 101 -25.62 -0.79 -6.42
N ILE A 102 -26.22 -1.33 -5.36
CA ILE A 102 -27.30 -2.33 -5.45
C ILE A 102 -28.47 -1.78 -6.26
N ASN A 103 -28.95 -0.58 -5.94
CA ASN A 103 -30.08 0.05 -6.65
C ASN A 103 -29.75 0.40 -8.11
N LYS A 104 -28.48 0.62 -8.43
CA LYS A 104 -28.03 0.82 -9.81
C LYS A 104 -27.95 -0.51 -10.56
N ALA A 105 -27.43 -1.56 -9.92
CA ALA A 105 -27.29 -2.89 -10.50
C ALA A 105 -28.65 -3.50 -10.89
N LYS A 106 -29.68 -3.31 -10.05
CA LYS A 106 -31.06 -3.74 -10.31
C LYS A 106 -31.72 -3.13 -11.56
N LYS A 107 -31.12 -2.08 -12.15
CA LYS A 107 -31.67 -1.42 -13.35
C LYS A 107 -31.15 -2.00 -14.66
N PHE A 108 -30.16 -2.89 -14.59
CA PHE A 108 -29.63 -3.56 -15.78
C PHE A 108 -30.45 -4.80 -16.10
N THR A 109 -30.53 -5.12 -17.39
CA THR A 109 -31.21 -6.32 -17.92
C THR A 109 -30.24 -7.29 -18.58
N ILE A 110 -29.04 -6.81 -18.96
CA ILE A 110 -27.97 -7.58 -19.57
C ILE A 110 -26.78 -7.56 -18.61
N TYR A 111 -26.21 -8.72 -18.33
CA TYR A 111 -25.11 -8.86 -17.37
C TYR A 111 -23.84 -8.14 -17.85
N GLU A 112 -23.55 -8.17 -19.15
CA GLU A 112 -22.40 -7.50 -19.75
C GLU A 112 -22.41 -5.97 -19.52
N ASP A 113 -23.60 -5.36 -19.55
CA ASP A 113 -23.76 -3.93 -19.26
C ASP A 113 -23.47 -3.62 -17.78
N LEU A 114 -23.93 -4.49 -16.88
CA LEU A 114 -23.61 -4.40 -15.45
C LEU A 114 -22.11 -4.55 -15.23
N LEU A 115 -21.48 -5.55 -15.84
CA LEU A 115 -20.05 -5.82 -15.74
C LEU A 115 -19.24 -4.61 -16.21
N SER A 116 -19.58 -4.06 -17.38
CA SER A 116 -18.95 -2.85 -17.92
C SER A 116 -19.07 -1.66 -16.96
N TYR A 117 -20.24 -1.49 -16.35
CA TYR A 117 -20.45 -0.45 -15.34
C TYR A 117 -19.60 -0.66 -14.08
N LEU A 118 -19.52 -1.90 -13.58
CA LEU A 118 -18.73 -2.27 -12.42
C LEU A 118 -17.24 -2.02 -12.66
N LEU A 119 -16.70 -2.47 -13.79
CA LEU A 119 -15.31 -2.24 -14.20
C LEU A 119 -15.00 -0.74 -14.28
N ALA A 120 -15.86 0.04 -14.93
CA ALA A 120 -15.67 1.48 -15.02
C ALA A 120 -15.75 2.14 -13.63
N SER A 121 -16.56 1.61 -12.71
CA SER A 121 -16.65 2.12 -11.33
C SER A 121 -15.38 1.81 -10.52
N GLU A 122 -14.81 0.62 -10.68
CA GLU A 122 -13.57 0.21 -10.05
C GLU A 122 -12.40 1.07 -10.54
N GLN A 123 -12.26 1.26 -11.85
CA GLN A 123 -11.23 2.13 -12.43
C GLN A 123 -11.34 3.57 -11.93
N ARG A 124 -12.57 4.11 -11.82
CA ARG A 124 -12.79 5.44 -11.25
C ARG A 124 -12.33 5.51 -9.79
N LYS A 125 -12.66 4.51 -8.97
CA LYS A 125 -12.22 4.43 -7.56
C LYS A 125 -10.69 4.36 -7.48
N GLN A 126 -10.04 3.49 -8.26
CA GLN A 126 -8.59 3.36 -8.31
C GLN A 126 -7.91 4.68 -8.70
N LYS A 127 -8.44 5.38 -9.72
CA LYS A 127 -7.92 6.69 -10.15
C LYS A 127 -8.00 7.74 -9.04
N ILE A 128 -9.10 7.79 -8.29
CA ILE A 128 -9.26 8.72 -7.16
C ILE A 128 -8.22 8.43 -6.07
N ILE A 129 -7.99 7.15 -5.75
CA ILE A 129 -6.98 6.72 -4.77
C ILE A 129 -5.59 7.17 -5.22
N LEU A 130 -5.21 6.90 -6.47
CA LEU A 130 -3.91 7.30 -7.03
C LEU A 130 -3.69 8.81 -6.98
N VAL A 131 -4.71 9.61 -7.34
CA VAL A 131 -4.63 11.08 -7.26
C VAL A 131 -4.48 11.56 -5.82
N THR A 132 -5.12 10.88 -4.87
CA THR A 132 -5.03 11.22 -3.45
C THR A 132 -3.63 10.91 -2.90
N ILE A 133 -3.06 9.77 -3.29
CA ILE A 133 -1.69 9.39 -2.95
C ILE A 133 -0.69 10.39 -3.54
N ASP A 134 -0.80 10.76 -4.82
CA ASP A 134 0.06 11.77 -5.45
C ASP A 134 -0.01 13.13 -4.71
N LYS A 135 -1.21 13.56 -4.29
CA LYS A 135 -1.37 14.77 -3.48
C LYS A 135 -0.68 14.62 -2.12
N ALA A 136 -0.82 13.48 -1.45
CA ALA A 136 -0.17 13.21 -0.17
C ALA A 136 1.36 13.22 -0.31
N ASP A 137 1.91 12.60 -1.34
CA ASP A 137 3.36 12.57 -1.63
C ASP A 137 3.92 13.98 -1.87
N LYS A 138 3.20 14.81 -2.62
CA LYS A 138 3.56 16.22 -2.82
C LYS A 138 3.58 17.00 -1.51
N LEU A 139 2.63 16.77 -0.62
CA LEU A 139 2.60 17.40 0.70
C LEU A 139 3.76 16.90 1.57
N LEU A 140 4.03 15.60 1.61
CA LEU A 140 5.15 15.01 2.33
C LEU A 140 6.49 15.56 1.85
N LYS A 141 6.66 15.75 0.54
CA LYS A 141 7.84 16.39 -0.03
C LYS A 141 8.01 17.83 0.47
N ARG A 142 6.94 18.63 0.44
CA ARG A 142 6.98 20.02 0.97
C ARG A 142 7.32 20.06 2.45
N ILE A 143 6.74 19.17 3.26
CA ILE A 143 7.04 19.06 4.69
C ILE A 143 8.52 18.72 4.89
N ARG A 144 9.07 17.78 4.12
CA ARG A 144 10.49 17.44 4.16
C ARG A 144 11.37 18.63 3.82
N GLU A 145 11.06 19.36 2.76
CA GLU A 145 11.80 20.57 2.36
C GLU A 145 11.71 21.71 3.39
N LEU A 146 10.56 21.88 4.04
CA LEU A 146 10.39 22.84 5.14
C LEU A 146 11.20 22.42 6.36
N ARG A 147 11.18 21.14 6.71
CA ARG A 147 11.98 20.57 7.80
C ARG A 147 13.47 20.80 7.58
N GLU A 148 13.98 20.52 6.38
CA GLU A 148 15.38 20.78 6.02
C GLU A 148 15.75 22.28 6.08
N ARG A 149 14.84 23.17 5.63
CA ARG A 149 15.04 24.62 5.76
C ARG A 149 15.11 25.07 7.21
N VAL A 150 14.21 24.57 8.06
CA VAL A 150 14.19 24.87 9.49
C VAL A 150 15.47 24.35 10.16
N TYR A 151 15.88 23.12 9.90
CA TYR A 151 17.14 22.58 10.42
C TYR A 151 18.33 23.44 9.98
N LYS A 152 18.40 23.84 8.71
CA LYS A 152 19.48 24.69 8.21
C LYS A 152 19.51 26.06 8.91
N CYS A 153 18.36 26.70 9.09
CA CYS A 153 18.24 27.96 9.83
C CYS A 153 18.65 27.80 11.30
N LEU A 154 18.17 26.76 11.97
CA LEU A 154 18.53 26.45 13.36
C LEU A 154 20.04 26.21 13.50
N CYS A 155 20.64 25.40 12.63
CA CYS A 155 22.09 25.19 12.60
C CYS A 155 22.84 26.51 12.43
N HIS A 156 22.39 27.40 11.54
CA HIS A 156 23.03 28.70 11.33
C HIS A 156 22.89 29.63 12.55
N LEU A 157 21.72 29.64 13.21
CA LEU A 157 21.49 30.40 14.44
C LEU A 157 22.38 29.90 15.59
N VAL A 158 22.44 28.59 15.80
CA VAL A 158 23.29 27.96 16.82
C VAL A 158 24.77 28.22 16.52
N PHE A 159 25.20 28.05 15.26
CA PHE A 159 26.57 28.33 14.84
C PHE A 159 26.96 29.79 15.08
N ASN A 160 26.08 30.74 14.75
CA ASN A 160 26.31 32.16 15.04
C ASN A 160 26.37 32.43 16.55
N GLN A 161 25.50 31.84 17.37
CA GLN A 161 25.56 31.99 18.83
C GLN A 161 26.88 31.49 19.41
N ILE A 162 27.38 30.34 18.93
CA ILE A 162 28.69 29.79 19.34
C ILE A 162 29.82 30.75 19.00
N ILE A 163 29.82 31.33 17.79
CA ILE A 163 30.82 32.33 17.37
C ILE A 163 30.77 33.56 18.29
N TRP A 164 29.58 34.07 18.59
CA TRP A 164 29.42 35.22 19.50
C TRP A 164 29.95 34.92 20.90
N LEU A 165 29.65 33.74 21.46
CA LEU A 165 30.17 33.32 22.77
C LEU A 165 31.71 33.23 22.76
N TYR A 166 32.29 32.66 21.70
CA TYR A 166 33.74 32.59 21.54
C TYR A 166 34.39 33.98 21.41
N ALA A 167 33.78 34.90 20.66
CA ALA A 167 34.25 36.27 20.52
C ALA A 167 34.22 37.03 21.84
N ILE A 168 33.12 36.89 22.60
CA ILE A 168 32.99 37.47 23.95
C ILE A 168 34.07 36.89 24.88
N TRP A 169 34.21 35.57 24.91
CA TRP A 169 35.22 34.91 25.75
C TRP A 169 36.65 35.34 25.39
N SER A 170 36.97 35.46 24.10
CA SER A 170 38.26 35.95 23.60
C SER A 170 38.51 37.41 24.02
N LEU A 171 37.50 38.28 23.91
CA LEU A 171 37.61 39.69 24.30
C LEU A 171 37.77 39.85 25.81
N SER A 172 36.94 39.17 26.60
CA SER A 172 37.02 39.15 28.06
C SER A 172 38.37 38.60 28.54
N SER A 173 38.88 37.54 27.90
CA SER A 173 40.21 36.98 28.20
C SER A 173 41.34 37.96 27.87
N ARG A 174 41.25 38.69 26.75
CA ARG A 174 42.23 39.74 26.41
C ARG A 174 42.19 40.92 27.37
N ILE A 175 41.00 41.32 27.83
CA ILE A 175 40.83 42.39 28.83
C ILE A 175 41.41 41.93 30.17
N LEU A 176 41.07 40.72 30.63
CA LEU A 176 41.62 40.13 31.86
C LEU A 176 43.14 40.04 31.81
N PHE A 177 43.70 39.53 30.70
CA PHE A 177 45.14 39.44 30.51
C PHE A 177 45.81 40.83 30.54
N ARG A 178 45.22 41.84 29.90
CA ARG A 178 45.69 43.23 29.96
C ARG A 178 45.59 43.80 31.38
N SER A 179 44.48 43.58 32.10
CA SER A 179 44.33 44.05 33.48
C SER A 179 45.27 43.34 34.44
N LEU A 180 45.54 42.04 34.26
CA LEU A 180 46.53 41.29 35.04
C LEU A 180 47.95 41.78 34.74
N SER A 181 48.26 42.10 33.49
CA SER A 181 49.55 42.70 33.12
C SER A 181 49.72 44.12 33.68
N ALA A 182 48.65 44.91 33.70
CA ALA A 182 48.64 46.24 34.31
C ALA A 182 48.75 46.15 35.84
N LEU A 183 48.06 45.21 36.49
CA LEU A 183 48.20 44.96 37.92
C LEU A 183 49.61 44.50 38.27
N SER A 184 50.22 43.60 37.49
CA SER A 184 51.59 43.14 37.74
C SER A 184 52.62 44.25 37.57
N MET A 185 52.35 45.20 36.66
CA MET A 185 53.15 46.40 36.47
C MET A 185 52.96 47.39 37.63
N VAL A 186 51.74 47.59 38.12
CA VAL A 186 51.42 48.42 39.29
C VAL A 186 51.98 47.82 40.58
N THR A 187 51.94 46.49 40.76
CA THR A 187 52.58 45.82 41.91
C THR A 187 54.09 45.91 41.81
N ARG A 188 54.69 45.76 40.63
CA ARG A 188 56.14 46.01 40.44
C ARG A 188 56.52 47.46 40.76
N ILE A 189 55.72 48.43 40.32
CA ILE A 189 55.95 49.85 40.63
C ILE A 189 55.79 50.08 42.13
N ARG A 190 54.76 49.52 42.77
CA ARG A 190 54.57 49.56 44.23
C ARG A 190 55.75 48.93 44.97
N ASP A 191 56.25 47.78 44.52
CA ASP A 191 57.35 47.06 45.17
C ASP A 191 58.72 47.71 44.89
N ILE A 192 58.82 48.59 43.89
CA ILE A 192 59.99 49.47 43.64
C ILE A 192 59.90 50.77 44.46
N ILE A 193 58.70 51.34 44.63
CA ILE A 193 58.47 52.61 45.35
C ILE A 193 58.44 52.41 46.88
N PHE A 194 57.85 51.31 47.37
CA PHE A 194 57.71 51.03 48.80
C PHE A 194 59.07 50.89 49.55
N PRO A 195 60.14 50.31 48.94
CA PRO A 195 61.49 50.34 49.52
C PRO A 195 62.19 51.71 49.44
N LEU A 196 61.82 52.56 48.48
CA LEU A 196 62.39 53.92 48.36
C LEU A 196 61.89 54.83 49.49
N HIS A 197 60.60 54.74 49.86
CA HIS A 197 60.05 55.46 51.01
C HIS A 197 60.67 55.00 52.35
N LYS A 198 61.16 53.74 52.45
CA LYS A 198 61.81 53.23 53.67
C LYS A 198 63.31 53.57 53.76
N ARG A 199 63.95 54.02 52.66
CA ARG A 199 65.36 54.46 52.64
C ARG A 199 65.53 55.97 52.72
N THR A 200 64.57 56.77 52.27
CA THR A 200 64.57 58.21 52.52
C THR A 200 63.73 58.51 53.74
N GLY A 201 64.39 58.62 54.91
CA GLY A 201 63.80 59.16 56.13
C GLY A 201 63.47 60.65 55.99
N LEU A 202 62.55 60.99 55.09
CA LEU A 202 61.97 62.32 54.99
C LEU A 202 60.76 62.39 55.92
N LYS A 203 61.00 62.98 57.09
CA LYS A 203 59.94 63.56 57.92
C LYS A 203 59.18 64.56 57.05
N LEU A 204 57.87 64.36 56.93
CA LEU A 204 56.96 65.40 56.49
C LEU A 204 56.95 66.51 57.56
N SER A 205 57.49 67.67 57.20
CA SER A 205 57.03 68.99 57.65
C SER A 205 56.47 69.70 56.44
#